data_AF-D7G9B4-F1
#
_entry.id   AF-D7G9B4-F1
#
_cell.length_a   1.000
_cell.length_b   1.000
_cell.length_c   1.000
_cell.angle_alpha   90.00
_cell.angle_beta   90.00
_cell.angle_gamma   90.00
#
_symmetry.space_group_name_H-M   'P 1'
#
loop_
_entity.id
_entity.type
_entity.pdbx_description
1 polymer ?
#
loop_
_entity_poly.entity_id
_entity_poly.type
_entity_poly.pdbx_seq_one_letter_code
_entity_poly.pdbx_strand_id
1 'polypeptide(L)'
;MKSRQRRAAQERAKSREEGWDSTRDNTRIKEYNALFDPNMRHFFETPSVQAHLLRTGQIDRNGRVIDFQKQKGKLHIIEQEFKQAERIEYWRQKEERDMRERVQKKRALALERARKEEMVLRLHEDRKIRQEIVRLGLAAQGGGSLRPEAGGSRGGSRARRQPRSQDGSAAAGTARGTFPERGQEQGQGQEGGVLPRGYAAAAEEEGQGRGRRPSGTFVTEGSARP
;
A
#
# COMPACT_ATOMS: atom_id res chain seq x y z
N MET A 1 -73.33 -28.09 -50.47
CA MET A 1 -72.48 -28.52 -49.33
C MET A 1 -70.99 -28.14 -49.44
N LYS A 2 -70.42 -27.92 -50.64
CA LYS A 2 -68.98 -27.61 -50.83
C LYS A 2 -68.51 -26.24 -50.29
N SER A 3 -69.41 -25.28 -50.05
CA SER A 3 -69.06 -23.92 -49.59
C SER A 3 -68.68 -23.84 -48.12
N ARG A 4 -69.32 -24.64 -47.25
CA ARG A 4 -69.01 -24.68 -45.81
C ARG A 4 -67.62 -25.25 -45.53
N GLN A 5 -67.23 -26.30 -46.27
CA GLN A 5 -65.90 -26.91 -46.14
C GLN A 5 -64.78 -25.95 -46.59
N ARG A 6 -65.01 -25.15 -47.64
CA ARG A 6 -64.05 -24.12 -48.07
C ARG A 6 -63.89 -23.00 -47.04
N ARG A 7 -64.98 -22.60 -46.38
CA ARG A 7 -64.95 -21.56 -45.35
C ARG A 7 -64.20 -22.02 -44.09
N ALA A 8 -64.44 -23.26 -43.64
CA ALA A 8 -63.68 -23.85 -42.53
C ALA A 8 -62.19 -24.02 -42.84
N ALA A 9 -61.86 -24.39 -44.08
CA ALA A 9 -60.46 -24.46 -44.53
C ALA A 9 -59.80 -23.07 -44.58
N GLN A 10 -60.53 -22.04 -45.00
CA GLN A 10 -60.05 -20.66 -45.00
C GLN A 10 -59.87 -20.11 -43.57
N GLU A 11 -60.79 -20.40 -42.65
CA GLU A 11 -60.65 -20.00 -41.25
C GLU A 11 -59.45 -20.69 -40.58
N ARG A 12 -59.20 -21.97 -40.90
CA ARG A 12 -58.00 -22.70 -40.43
C ARG A 12 -56.70 -22.17 -41.04
N ALA A 13 -56.73 -21.73 -42.29
CA ALA A 13 -55.58 -21.10 -42.92
C ALA A 13 -55.29 -19.74 -42.29
N LYS A 14 -56.33 -18.91 -42.08
CA LYS A 14 -56.23 -17.62 -41.42
C LYS A 14 -55.72 -17.74 -39.98
N SER A 15 -56.24 -18.67 -39.19
CA SER A 15 -55.75 -18.86 -37.81
C SER A 15 -54.31 -19.36 -37.75
N ARG A 16 -53.85 -20.10 -38.77
CA ARG A 16 -52.44 -20.49 -38.91
C ARG A 16 -51.56 -19.31 -39.32
N GLU A 17 -52.08 -18.41 -40.15
CA GLU A 17 -51.38 -17.23 -40.66
C GLU A 17 -51.33 -16.09 -39.63
N GLU A 18 -52.33 -15.97 -38.75
CA GLU A 18 -52.39 -14.96 -37.68
C GLU A 18 -51.28 -15.10 -36.63
N GLY A 19 -50.74 -16.32 -36.42
CA GLY A 19 -49.59 -16.55 -35.55
C GLY A 19 -48.23 -16.51 -36.26
N TRP A 20 -48.24 -16.38 -37.59
CA TRP A 20 -47.01 -16.33 -38.39
C TRP A 20 -46.58 -14.88 -38.57
N ASP A 21 -45.92 -14.34 -37.56
CA ASP A 21 -45.30 -13.03 -37.68
C ASP A 21 -43.99 -13.16 -38.48
N SER A 22 -43.99 -12.61 -39.70
CA SER A 22 -42.81 -12.53 -40.57
C SER A 22 -41.92 -11.32 -40.27
N THR A 23 -42.35 -10.45 -39.36
CA THR A 23 -41.51 -9.36 -38.89
C THR A 23 -40.37 -9.97 -38.09
N ARG A 24 -39.18 -9.99 -38.71
CA ARG A 24 -37.94 -10.28 -38.00
C ARG A 24 -37.69 -9.11 -37.07
N ASP A 25 -38.24 -9.17 -35.88
CA ASP A 25 -37.74 -8.36 -34.77
C ASP A 25 -36.22 -8.56 -34.73
N ASN A 26 -35.45 -7.48 -34.93
CA ASN A 26 -33.99 -7.49 -34.88
C ASN A 26 -33.50 -7.61 -33.43
N THR A 27 -34.18 -8.43 -32.64
CA THR A 27 -33.76 -8.83 -31.32
C THR A 27 -32.63 -9.82 -31.51
N ARG A 28 -31.53 -9.60 -30.78
CA ARG A 28 -30.43 -10.55 -30.78
C ARG A 28 -30.97 -11.87 -30.24
N ILE A 29 -30.93 -12.90 -31.07
CA ILE A 29 -31.24 -14.27 -30.65
C ILE A 29 -30.34 -14.57 -29.46
N LYS A 30 -30.93 -15.07 -28.37
CA LYS A 30 -30.14 -15.48 -27.20
C LYS A 30 -29.11 -16.50 -27.64
N GLU A 31 -27.86 -16.30 -27.25
CA GLU A 31 -26.80 -17.27 -27.53
C GLU A 31 -27.22 -18.62 -26.95
N TYR A 32 -27.36 -19.61 -27.81
CA TYR A 32 -27.74 -20.95 -27.41
C TYR A 32 -26.59 -21.59 -26.62
N ASN A 33 -26.89 -22.10 -25.43
CA ASN A 33 -25.93 -22.78 -24.57
C ASN A 33 -26.35 -24.25 -24.39
N ALA A 34 -25.62 -25.14 -25.06
CA ALA A 34 -25.87 -26.58 -25.03
C ALA A 34 -25.77 -27.18 -23.62
N LEU A 35 -25.01 -26.58 -22.70
CA LEU A 35 -24.84 -27.10 -21.33
C LEU A 35 -26.13 -27.07 -20.51
N PHE A 36 -27.07 -26.19 -20.87
CA PHE A 36 -28.37 -26.12 -20.23
C PHE A 36 -29.46 -26.91 -20.98
N ASP A 37 -29.12 -27.54 -22.11
CA ASP A 37 -30.07 -28.33 -22.90
C ASP A 37 -30.29 -29.71 -22.25
N PRO A 38 -31.53 -30.06 -21.84
CA PRO A 38 -31.84 -31.36 -21.29
C PRO A 38 -31.51 -32.52 -22.23
N ASN A 39 -31.67 -32.33 -23.55
CA ASN A 39 -31.45 -33.38 -24.55
C ASN A 39 -29.95 -33.70 -24.73
N MET A 40 -29.08 -32.74 -24.42
CA MET A 40 -27.63 -32.90 -24.52
C MET A 40 -26.99 -33.46 -23.25
N ARG A 41 -27.79 -33.73 -22.20
CA ARG A 41 -27.28 -34.20 -20.90
C ARG A 41 -26.44 -35.46 -21.02
N HIS A 42 -26.87 -36.44 -21.82
CA HIS A 42 -26.15 -37.70 -22.01
C HIS A 42 -24.78 -37.52 -22.64
N PHE A 43 -24.62 -36.55 -23.54
CA PHE A 43 -23.31 -36.24 -24.11
C PHE A 43 -22.35 -35.75 -23.03
N PHE A 44 -22.83 -34.89 -22.12
CA PHE A 44 -22.05 -34.34 -21.01
C PHE A 44 -21.89 -35.30 -19.81
N GLU A 45 -22.57 -36.45 -19.79
CA GLU A 45 -22.34 -37.51 -18.79
C GLU A 45 -21.07 -38.31 -19.09
N THR A 46 -20.51 -38.19 -20.30
CA THR A 46 -19.26 -38.87 -20.69
C THR A 46 -18.06 -38.38 -19.86
N PRO A 47 -17.29 -39.26 -19.20
CA PRO A 47 -16.18 -38.86 -18.31
C PRO A 47 -15.10 -38.02 -18.98
N SER A 48 -14.81 -38.27 -20.26
CA SER A 48 -13.83 -37.49 -21.03
C SER A 48 -14.28 -36.04 -21.23
N VAL A 49 -15.56 -35.85 -21.54
CA VAL A 49 -16.18 -34.54 -21.74
C VAL A 49 -16.27 -33.83 -20.39
N GLN A 50 -16.65 -34.51 -19.31
CA GLN A 50 -16.66 -33.93 -17.97
C GLN A 50 -15.27 -33.48 -17.52
N ALA A 51 -14.24 -34.31 -17.72
CA ALA A 51 -12.87 -33.94 -17.39
C ALA A 51 -12.42 -32.70 -18.18
N HIS A 52 -12.83 -32.58 -19.45
CA HIS A 52 -12.57 -31.39 -20.25
C HIS A 52 -13.32 -30.17 -19.72
N LEU A 53 -14.62 -30.27 -19.47
CA LEU A 53 -15.46 -29.18 -18.95
C LEU A 53 -15.04 -28.72 -17.55
N LEU A 54 -14.57 -29.64 -16.71
CA LEU A 54 -14.03 -29.32 -15.39
C LEU A 54 -12.72 -28.56 -15.51
N ARG A 55 -11.83 -28.98 -16.43
CA ARG A 55 -10.55 -28.31 -16.69
C ARG A 55 -10.75 -26.89 -17.24
N THR A 56 -11.75 -26.70 -18.10
CA THR A 56 -12.10 -25.38 -18.64
C THR A 56 -12.94 -24.54 -17.67
N GLY A 57 -13.37 -25.10 -16.55
CA GLY A 57 -14.14 -24.39 -15.51
C GLY A 57 -15.59 -24.10 -15.90
N GLN A 58 -16.13 -24.80 -16.90
CA GLN A 58 -17.54 -24.67 -17.32
C GLN A 58 -18.49 -25.44 -16.40
N ILE A 59 -17.97 -26.45 -15.69
CA ILE A 59 -18.70 -27.21 -14.67
C ILE A 59 -17.90 -27.25 -13.35
N ASP A 60 -18.61 -27.38 -12.25
CA ASP A 60 -18.06 -27.63 -10.92
C ASP A 60 -17.69 -29.13 -10.74
N ARG A 61 -16.95 -29.45 -9.68
CA ARG A 61 -16.62 -30.84 -9.28
C ARG A 61 -17.87 -31.69 -9.04
N ASN A 62 -18.99 -31.04 -8.71
CA ASN A 62 -20.30 -31.67 -8.53
C ASN A 62 -21.09 -31.84 -9.85
N GLY A 63 -20.49 -31.50 -11.00
CA GLY A 63 -21.14 -31.59 -12.32
C GLY A 63 -22.17 -30.48 -12.59
N ARG A 64 -22.23 -29.43 -11.75
CA ARG A 64 -23.15 -28.30 -11.96
C ARG A 64 -22.55 -27.31 -12.95
N VAL A 65 -23.36 -26.80 -13.87
CA VAL A 65 -22.93 -25.79 -14.86
C VAL A 65 -22.65 -24.46 -14.17
N ILE A 66 -21.49 -23.90 -14.46
CA ILE A 66 -21.05 -22.60 -13.94
C ILE A 66 -21.52 -21.50 -14.89
N ASP A 67 -22.35 -20.60 -14.38
CA ASP A 67 -22.78 -19.41 -15.11
C ASP A 67 -21.79 -18.25 -14.86
N PHE A 68 -20.89 -18.04 -15.82
CA PHE A 68 -19.86 -17.00 -15.74
C PHE A 68 -20.44 -15.59 -15.62
N GLN A 69 -21.60 -15.32 -16.22
CA GLN A 69 -22.19 -13.97 -16.15
C GLN A 69 -22.64 -13.65 -14.73
N LYS A 70 -23.20 -14.63 -14.02
CA LYS A 70 -23.58 -14.49 -12.61
C LYS A 70 -22.37 -14.41 -11.69
N GLN A 71 -21.28 -15.10 -12.03
CA GLN A 71 -20.08 -15.13 -11.19
C GLN A 71 -19.14 -13.94 -11.43
N LYS A 72 -19.24 -13.26 -12.58
CA LYS A 72 -18.41 -12.10 -12.93
C LYS A 72 -18.40 -11.02 -11.85
N GLY A 73 -19.56 -10.74 -11.24
CA GLY A 73 -19.65 -9.78 -10.13
C GLY A 73 -18.83 -10.20 -8.90
N LYS A 74 -18.90 -11.49 -8.52
CA LYS A 74 -18.13 -12.02 -7.39
C LYS A 74 -16.63 -11.99 -7.66
N LEU A 75 -16.22 -12.43 -8.85
CA LEU A 75 -14.81 -12.39 -9.28
C LEU A 75 -14.28 -10.95 -9.26
N HIS A 76 -15.09 -9.98 -9.71
CA HIS A 76 -14.71 -8.58 -9.70
C HIS A 76 -14.51 -8.04 -8.28
N ILE A 77 -15.39 -8.39 -7.34
CA ILE A 77 -15.25 -8.00 -5.92
C ILE A 77 -13.95 -8.57 -5.36
N ILE A 78 -13.70 -9.87 -5.56
CA ILE A 78 -12.47 -10.53 -5.10
C ILE A 78 -11.23 -9.85 -5.68
N GLU A 79 -11.25 -9.51 -6.97
CA GLU A 79 -10.13 -8.82 -7.61
C GLU A 79 -9.89 -7.43 -7.01
N GLN A 80 -10.97 -6.68 -6.72
CA GLN A 80 -10.87 -5.39 -6.05
C GLN A 80 -10.32 -5.51 -4.63
N GLU A 81 -10.82 -6.47 -3.85
CA GLU A 81 -10.37 -6.76 -2.50
C GLU A 81 -8.89 -7.16 -2.47
N PHE A 82 -8.47 -8.00 -3.42
CA PHE A 82 -7.08 -8.40 -3.55
C PHE A 82 -6.18 -7.19 -3.86
N LYS A 83 -6.57 -6.35 -4.82
CA LYS A 83 -5.86 -5.09 -5.15
C LYS A 83 -5.81 -4.10 -3.98
N GLN A 84 -6.78 -4.13 -3.07
CA GLN A 84 -6.76 -3.30 -1.87
C GLN A 84 -5.81 -3.89 -0.82
N ALA A 85 -5.86 -5.21 -0.61
CA ALA A 85 -4.98 -5.93 0.29
C ALA A 85 -3.50 -5.77 -0.09
N GLU A 86 -3.17 -5.94 -1.37
CA GLU A 86 -1.81 -5.74 -1.90
C GLU A 86 -1.30 -4.32 -1.64
N ARG A 87 -2.16 -3.31 -1.83
CA ARG A 87 -1.80 -1.92 -1.56
C ARG A 87 -1.53 -1.67 -0.08
N ILE A 88 -2.38 -2.19 0.81
CA ILE A 88 -2.20 -2.06 2.26
C ILE A 88 -0.90 -2.73 2.70
N GLU A 89 -0.63 -3.94 2.20
CA GLU A 89 0.59 -4.66 2.52
C GLU A 89 1.84 -3.92 2.04
N TYR A 90 1.80 -3.40 0.81
CA TYR A 90 2.88 -2.60 0.24
C TYR A 90 3.21 -1.38 1.12
N TRP A 91 2.20 -0.64 1.57
CA TRP A 91 2.40 0.52 2.46
C TRP A 91 2.94 0.10 3.81
N ARG A 92 2.42 -0.99 4.40
CA ARG A 92 2.93 -1.52 5.67
C ARG A 92 4.41 -1.88 5.58
N GLN A 93 4.82 -2.59 4.52
CA GLN A 93 6.22 -2.94 4.32
C GLN A 93 7.10 -1.69 4.11
N LYS A 94 6.59 -0.70 3.37
CA LYS A 94 7.31 0.55 3.13
C LYS A 94 7.49 1.35 4.43
N GLU A 95 6.44 1.50 5.24
CA GLU A 95 6.50 2.18 6.53
C GLU A 95 7.45 1.48 7.50
N GLU A 96 7.45 0.15 7.52
CA GLU A 96 8.38 -0.62 8.34
C GLU A 96 9.85 -0.40 7.90
N ARG A 97 10.13 -0.38 6.60
CA ARG A 97 11.46 -0.07 6.07
C ARG A 97 11.89 1.36 6.43
N ASP A 98 11.02 2.34 6.20
CA ASP A 98 11.28 3.74 6.54
C ASP A 98 11.53 3.92 8.05
N MET A 99 10.77 3.21 8.90
CA MET A 99 10.98 3.24 10.35
C MET A 99 12.35 2.67 10.72
N ARG A 100 12.72 1.52 10.15
CA ARG A 100 14.02 0.89 10.38
C ARG A 100 15.16 1.82 9.98
N GLU A 101 15.08 2.46 8.81
CA GLU A 101 16.08 3.43 8.35
C GLU A 101 16.20 4.63 9.28
N ARG A 102 15.06 5.19 9.75
CA ARG A 102 15.06 6.30 10.70
C ARG A 102 15.72 5.92 12.02
N VAL A 103 15.43 4.74 12.54
CA VAL A 103 16.03 4.23 13.79
C VAL A 103 17.54 4.03 13.62
N GLN A 104 17.97 3.41 12.53
CA GLN A 104 19.40 3.21 12.23
C GLN A 104 20.14 4.55 12.10
N LYS A 105 19.55 5.52 11.38
CA LYS A 105 20.12 6.86 11.22
C LYS A 105 20.22 7.59 12.56
N LYS A 106 19.19 7.52 13.41
CA LYS A 106 19.23 8.10 14.77
C LYS A 106 20.32 7.46 15.62
N ARG A 107 20.45 6.13 15.57
CA ARG A 107 21.51 5.38 16.28
C ARG A 107 22.90 5.79 15.81
N ALA A 108 23.10 5.89 14.49
CA ALA A 108 24.38 6.31 13.90
C ALA A 108 24.75 7.74 14.31
N LEU A 109 23.78 8.67 14.28
CA LEU A 109 24.00 10.06 14.70
C LEU A 109 24.32 10.17 16.19
N ALA A 110 23.68 9.38 17.05
CA ALA A 110 23.97 9.35 18.48
C ALA A 110 25.40 8.84 18.75
N LEU A 111 25.82 7.78 18.05
CA LEU A 111 27.19 7.25 18.15
C LEU A 111 28.24 8.26 17.64
N GLU A 112 27.96 8.97 16.55
CA GLU A 112 28.85 10.03 16.07
C GLU A 112 29.00 11.18 17.06
N ARG A 113 27.89 11.61 17.69
CA ARG A 113 27.94 12.67 18.70
C ARG A 113 28.77 12.23 19.91
N ALA A 114 28.55 11.02 20.41
CA ALA A 114 29.32 10.46 21.52
C ALA A 114 30.83 10.40 21.20
N ARG A 115 31.21 9.98 19.98
CA ARG A 115 32.62 9.98 19.55
C ARG A 115 33.23 11.38 19.48
N LYS A 116 32.48 12.38 19.01
CA LYS A 116 32.93 13.77 18.96
C LYS A 116 33.11 14.34 20.36
N GLU A 117 32.18 14.07 21.26
CA GLU A 117 32.25 14.47 22.67
C GLU A 117 33.46 13.82 23.37
N GLU A 118 33.69 12.53 23.16
CA GLU A 118 34.87 11.82 23.68
C GLU A 118 36.17 12.44 23.17
N MET A 119 36.26 12.75 21.88
CA MET A 119 37.43 13.40 21.30
C MET A 119 37.70 14.78 21.92
N VAL A 120 36.64 15.57 22.15
CA VAL A 120 36.75 16.90 22.78
C VAL A 120 37.21 16.78 24.24
N LEU A 121 36.68 15.83 25.00
CA LEU A 121 37.11 15.57 26.38
C LEU A 121 38.58 15.17 26.44
N ARG A 122 39.00 14.23 25.59
CA ARG A 122 40.41 13.83 25.49
C ARG A 122 41.32 15.03 25.18
N LEU A 123 40.94 15.91 24.24
CA LEU A 123 41.70 17.12 23.94
C LEU A 123 41.79 18.09 25.13
N HIS A 124 40.73 18.21 25.92
CA HIS A 124 40.73 19.03 27.14
C HIS A 124 41.63 18.44 28.23
N GLU A 125 41.59 17.13 28.44
CA GLU A 125 42.47 16.41 29.36
C GLU A 125 43.93 16.56 28.94
N ASP A 126 44.23 16.35 27.66
CA ASP A 126 45.57 16.55 27.07
C ASP A 126 46.09 17.97 27.32
N ARG A 127 45.23 18.97 27.14
CA ARG A 127 45.59 20.37 27.38
C ARG A 127 45.87 20.63 28.85
N LYS A 128 45.08 20.04 29.76
CA LYS A 128 45.27 20.15 31.21
C LYS A 128 46.60 19.50 31.64
N ILE A 129 46.87 18.28 31.16
CA ILE A 129 48.12 17.57 31.40
C ILE A 129 49.31 18.39 30.89
N ARG A 130 49.24 18.95 29.68
CA ARG A 130 50.31 19.82 29.14
C ARG A 130 50.54 21.05 30.02
N GLN A 131 49.48 21.71 30.48
CA GLN A 131 49.60 22.86 31.38
C GLN A 131 50.25 22.46 32.72
N GLU A 132 49.89 21.30 33.25
CA GLU A 132 50.44 20.78 34.50
C GLU A 132 51.91 20.36 34.34
N ILE A 133 52.29 19.73 33.22
CA ILE A 133 53.68 19.44 32.86
C ILE A 133 54.49 20.73 32.71
N VAL A 134 53.97 21.76 32.04
CA VAL A 134 54.65 23.05 31.93
C VAL A 134 54.80 23.69 33.31
N ARG A 135 53.77 23.66 34.15
CA ARG A 135 53.82 24.20 35.51
C ARG A 135 54.84 23.47 36.39
N LEU A 136 54.87 22.14 36.36
CA LEU A 136 55.81 21.31 37.09
C LEU A 136 57.23 21.41 36.52
N GLY A 137 57.38 21.48 35.20
CA GLY A 137 58.65 21.71 34.52
C GLY A 137 59.24 23.08 34.81
N LEU A 138 58.40 24.13 34.87
CA LEU A 138 58.79 25.47 35.30
C LEU A 138 59.16 25.50 36.80
N ALA A 139 58.49 24.69 37.64
CA ALA A 139 58.85 24.55 39.05
C ALA A 139 60.13 23.72 39.27
N ALA A 140 60.43 22.76 38.38
CA ALA A 140 61.61 21.89 38.45
C ALA A 140 62.86 22.49 37.79
N GLN A 141 62.72 23.32 36.75
CA GLN A 141 63.80 24.08 36.09
C GLN A 141 64.02 25.46 36.73
N GLY A 142 64.15 25.56 38.05
CA GLY A 142 64.68 26.76 38.70
C GLY A 142 63.77 28.01 38.71
N GLY A 143 63.82 28.88 39.70
CA GLY A 143 65.08 29.38 40.27
C GLY A 143 65.89 30.24 39.28
N GLY A 144 65.43 30.42 38.04
CA GLY A 144 66.10 31.23 37.01
C GLY A 144 65.23 32.41 36.59
N SER A 145 65.53 33.59 37.13
CA SER A 145 64.93 34.85 36.70
C SER A 145 65.23 35.10 35.22
N LEU A 146 64.22 35.30 34.38
CA LEU A 146 64.29 36.22 33.26
C LEU A 146 62.89 36.75 32.94
N ARG A 147 62.72 38.05 33.23
CA ARG A 147 61.68 38.94 32.72
C ARG A 147 61.43 38.71 31.21
N PRO A 148 60.17 38.61 30.77
CA PRO A 148 59.80 39.07 29.43
C PRO A 148 59.45 40.55 29.51
N GLU A 149 60.25 41.35 28.81
CA GLU A 149 60.02 42.77 28.51
C GLU A 149 58.62 43.02 27.96
N ALA A 150 58.04 44.13 28.41
CA ALA A 150 56.80 44.67 27.92
C ALA A 150 57.01 45.20 26.48
N GLY A 151 56.41 44.51 25.51
CA GLY A 151 56.21 45.02 24.14
C GLY A 151 54.73 45.24 23.88
N GLY A 152 54.21 46.41 24.25
CA GLY A 152 52.88 46.85 23.81
C GLY A 152 52.88 47.27 22.35
N SER A 153 51.74 47.11 21.66
CA SER A 153 51.17 48.11 20.74
C SER A 153 50.27 47.50 19.65
N ARG A 154 48.98 47.82 19.78
CA ARG A 154 48.05 48.31 18.73
C ARG A 154 47.65 47.37 17.59
N GLY A 155 46.33 47.28 17.35
CA GLY A 155 45.82 46.94 16.03
C GLY A 155 44.41 46.36 15.98
N GLY A 156 43.41 47.04 16.54
CA GLY A 156 42.03 46.78 16.13
C GLY A 156 41.82 47.28 14.71
N SER A 157 41.36 46.42 13.79
CA SER A 157 40.60 46.83 12.61
C SER A 157 39.72 45.69 12.11
N ARG A 158 38.41 45.83 12.36
CA ARG A 158 37.38 45.17 11.56
C ARG A 158 37.58 45.55 10.10
N ALA A 159 37.82 44.58 9.23
CA ALA A 159 37.70 44.74 7.78
C ALA A 159 36.77 43.67 7.23
N ARG A 160 35.51 44.07 7.13
CA ARG A 160 34.43 43.46 6.36
C ARG A 160 34.88 43.32 4.90
N ARG A 161 35.30 42.13 4.47
CA ARG A 161 35.49 41.81 3.04
C ARG A 161 34.18 41.28 2.47
N GLN A 162 33.57 42.08 1.61
CA GLN A 162 32.56 41.61 0.66
C GLN A 162 33.25 40.74 -0.42
N PRO A 163 32.61 39.67 -0.91
CA PRO A 163 32.93 39.08 -2.20
C PRO A 163 32.11 39.74 -3.33
N ARG A 164 32.80 40.35 -4.28
CA ARG A 164 32.31 40.89 -5.57
C ARG A 164 33.52 40.76 -6.51
N SER A 165 33.51 40.16 -7.70
CA SER A 165 32.49 39.67 -8.64
C SER A 165 33.24 39.01 -9.82
N GLN A 166 32.56 38.10 -10.55
CA GLN A 166 32.52 38.02 -12.04
C GLN A 166 33.84 37.66 -12.79
N ASP A 167 33.94 36.73 -13.75
CA ASP A 167 33.05 36.38 -14.87
C ASP A 167 33.42 35.04 -15.57
N GLY A 168 32.40 34.45 -16.21
CA GLY A 168 32.45 33.71 -17.49
C GLY A 168 32.66 32.19 -17.42
N SER A 169 31.99 31.33 -18.21
CA SER A 169 30.92 31.46 -19.22
C SER A 169 30.56 30.05 -19.72
N ALA A 170 29.36 29.89 -20.30
CA ALA A 170 28.83 28.73 -21.07
C ALA A 170 28.17 27.60 -20.24
N ALA A 171 26.99 27.03 -20.55
CA ALA A 171 26.04 27.20 -21.65
C ALA A 171 24.67 26.54 -21.30
N ALA A 172 23.62 26.95 -22.04
CA ALA A 172 22.36 26.23 -22.38
C ALA A 172 21.38 25.88 -21.24
N GLY A 173 20.18 26.49 -21.14
CA GLY A 173 18.97 26.28 -21.97
C GLY A 173 18.00 25.38 -21.18
N THR A 174 16.75 25.72 -20.82
CA THR A 174 15.57 25.94 -21.70
C THR A 174 14.30 26.12 -20.82
N ALA A 175 13.40 27.05 -21.23
CA ALA A 175 11.92 27.14 -21.05
C ALA A 175 11.28 27.19 -19.63
N ARG A 176 10.66 28.31 -19.21
CA ARG A 176 9.27 28.83 -19.48
C ARG A 176 8.15 28.17 -18.62
N GLY A 177 7.38 29.01 -17.90
CA GLY A 177 6.05 28.68 -17.39
C GLY A 177 5.62 29.42 -16.11
N THR A 178 5.44 30.75 -16.15
CA THR A 178 4.14 31.45 -15.94
C THR A 178 3.24 30.99 -14.78
N PHE A 179 3.13 31.87 -13.78
CA PHE A 179 2.00 31.99 -12.82
C PHE A 179 0.67 32.23 -13.54
N PRO A 180 -0.45 31.92 -12.85
CA PRO A 180 -1.38 33.01 -12.55
C PRO A 180 -1.96 33.02 -11.13
N GLU A 181 -2.20 34.23 -10.65
CA GLU A 181 -3.19 34.59 -9.62
C GLU A 181 -4.63 34.21 -10.02
N ARG A 182 -5.42 33.78 -9.03
CA ARG A 182 -6.90 33.95 -8.86
C ARG A 182 -7.32 33.06 -7.70
N GLY A 183 -8.22 33.42 -6.79
CA GLY A 183 -9.10 34.56 -6.62
C GLY A 183 -9.86 34.31 -5.32
N GLN A 184 -10.30 35.37 -4.65
CA GLN A 184 -11.19 35.30 -3.49
C GLN A 184 -12.57 34.85 -3.96
N GLU A 185 -13.15 33.82 -3.34
CA GLU A 185 -14.58 33.56 -3.40
C GLU A 185 -15.13 33.44 -1.97
N GLN A 186 -16.02 34.37 -1.65
CA GLN A 186 -16.93 34.30 -0.52
C GLN A 186 -18.05 33.33 -0.89
N GLY A 187 -18.33 32.37 0.00
CA GLY A 187 -19.45 31.45 -0.13
C GLY A 187 -20.05 31.18 1.25
N GLN A 188 -21.19 31.83 1.51
CA GLN A 188 -22.08 31.56 2.63
C GLN A 188 -22.73 30.18 2.48
N GLY A 189 -22.98 29.47 3.58
CA GLY A 189 -24.07 28.49 3.59
C GLY A 189 -23.90 27.25 4.47
N GLN A 190 -24.69 27.25 5.56
CA GLN A 190 -25.49 26.13 6.06
C GLN A 190 -24.81 25.06 6.94
N GLU A 191 -24.96 25.33 8.23
CA GLU A 191 -25.43 24.44 9.30
C GLU A 191 -26.00 23.08 8.85
N GLY A 192 -25.59 22.00 9.54
CA GLY A 192 -26.34 20.75 9.59
C GLY A 192 -25.49 19.48 9.46
N GLY A 193 -24.89 19.03 10.56
CA GLY A 193 -24.12 17.78 10.59
C GLY A 193 -24.02 17.20 11.99
N VAL A 194 -25.13 16.63 12.45
CA VAL A 194 -25.31 15.90 13.72
C VAL A 194 -24.20 14.86 13.92
N LEU A 195 -23.38 15.02 14.95
CA LEU A 195 -22.46 13.99 15.42
C LEU A 195 -23.26 12.84 16.08
N PRO A 196 -23.00 11.57 15.75
CA PRO A 196 -23.63 10.46 16.44
C PRO A 196 -23.17 10.43 17.90
N ARG A 197 -24.16 10.41 18.81
CA ARG A 197 -24.00 10.14 20.23
C ARG A 197 -23.13 8.89 20.43
N GLY A 198 -21.98 9.08 21.05
CA GLY A 198 -21.23 7.99 21.65
C GLY A 198 -22.08 7.30 22.71
N TYR A 199 -22.20 5.99 22.60
CA TYR A 199 -22.71 5.14 23.65
C TYR A 199 -21.70 5.17 24.80
N ALA A 200 -22.14 5.75 25.91
CA ALA A 200 -21.50 5.60 27.21
C ALA A 200 -21.94 4.28 27.85
N ALA A 201 -21.00 3.70 28.59
CA ALA A 201 -21.18 2.87 29.78
C ALA A 201 -21.83 1.49 29.64
N ALA A 202 -21.01 0.45 29.80
CA ALA A 202 -21.26 -0.58 30.81
C ALA A 202 -19.90 -1.07 31.32
N ALA A 203 -19.62 -0.66 32.56
CA ALA A 203 -18.53 -1.15 33.38
C ALA A 203 -18.91 -2.49 34.01
N GLU A 204 -17.87 -3.27 34.30
CA GLU A 204 -17.74 -4.17 35.46
C GLU A 204 -18.79 -5.27 35.68
N GLU A 205 -18.39 -6.51 35.41
CA GLU A 205 -18.60 -7.58 36.40
C GLU A 205 -17.41 -8.55 36.41
N GLU A 206 -16.86 -8.72 37.62
CA GLU A 206 -15.86 -9.71 37.98
C GLU A 206 -16.46 -11.12 37.91
N GLY A 207 -15.69 -12.10 37.42
CA GLY A 207 -16.16 -13.49 37.36
C GLY A 207 -15.06 -14.50 37.13
N GLN A 208 -14.50 -15.00 38.22
CA GLN A 208 -13.48 -16.04 38.34
C GLN A 208 -13.82 -17.30 37.52
N GLY A 209 -12.87 -17.81 36.72
CA GLY A 209 -13.13 -18.97 35.86
C GLY A 209 -11.90 -19.72 35.35
N ARG A 210 -11.22 -20.40 36.29
CA ARG A 210 -10.29 -21.54 36.16
C ARG A 210 -9.89 -22.01 34.75
N GLY A 211 -8.58 -22.02 34.52
CA GLY A 211 -7.97 -22.51 33.31
C GLY A 211 -8.13 -24.01 33.03
N ARG A 212 -7.93 -24.33 31.74
CA ARG A 212 -7.44 -25.63 31.25
C ARG A 212 -6.63 -25.36 29.99
N ARG A 213 -5.30 -25.55 30.08
CA ARG A 213 -4.43 -25.71 28.90
C ARG A 213 -4.55 -27.14 28.42
N PRO A 214 -4.87 -27.42 27.15
CA PRO A 214 -4.53 -28.70 26.56
C PRO A 214 -3.08 -28.66 26.05
N SER A 215 -2.20 -29.35 26.77
CA SER A 215 -0.92 -29.83 26.28
C SER A 215 -1.16 -30.90 25.21
N GLY A 216 -0.87 -30.58 23.96
CA GLY A 216 -0.92 -31.52 22.84
C GLY A 216 0.41 -31.57 22.11
N THR A 217 1.44 -32.12 22.75
CA THR A 217 2.63 -32.64 22.07
C THR A 217 2.24 -33.94 21.37
N PHE A 218 2.07 -33.90 20.04
CA PHE A 218 1.97 -35.11 19.25
C PHE A 218 3.37 -35.53 18.77
N VAL A 219 3.74 -36.72 19.21
CA VAL A 219 4.98 -37.43 18.91
C VAL A 219 4.97 -37.83 17.43
N THR A 220 6.06 -37.54 16.73
CA THR A 220 6.36 -38.08 15.40
C THR A 220 7.08 -39.41 15.58
N GLU A 221 6.36 -40.52 15.46
CA GLU A 221 7.01 -41.83 15.30
C GLU A 221 7.20 -42.11 13.82
N GLY A 222 8.47 -42.19 13.42
CA GLY A 222 8.90 -42.69 12.14
C GLY A 222 8.62 -44.18 12.03
N SER A 223 7.90 -44.56 10.98
CA SER A 223 7.87 -45.93 10.48
C SER A 223 8.75 -46.00 9.23
N ALA A 224 10.02 -46.31 9.44
CA ALA A 224 10.88 -46.89 8.43
C ALA A 224 10.65 -48.40 8.36
N ARG A 225 10.59 -48.95 7.14
CA ARG A 225 11.01 -50.29 6.66
C ARG A 225 10.05 -50.80 5.57
N PRO A 226 10.50 -51.75 4.75
CA PRO A 226 11.72 -51.80 3.96
C PRO A 226 11.42 -51.71 2.45
#